data_AF-A0A1Q3H1T6-F1
#
_entry.id   AF-A0A1Q3H1T6-F1
#
_cell.length_a   1.000
_cell.length_b   1.000
_cell.length_c   1.000
_cell.angle_alpha   90.00
_cell.angle_beta   90.00
_cell.angle_gamma   90.00
#
_symmetry.space_group_name_H-M   'P 1'
#
loop_
_entity.id
_entity.type
_entity.pdbx_description
1 polymer ?
#
loop_
_entity_poly.entity_id
_entity_poly.type
_entity_poly.pdbx_seq_one_letter_code
_entity_poly.pdbx_strand_id
1 'polypeptide(L)'
;MKYTLSLLFLAGFFAFGQAKNKKPENLYEQLCEVNQEWYKNRPIAKQLGFLQAPVIQNEQDLLVFHIQALEKIFLSRNAKHLTKAQQAKRQQNLRILNEYWKRRDCPRNYYLPYRNPVFIDHEGRYCAVGYLMLKSGKKEFCEAVQRNSNFIYIRQIKSPEFTDWQQQSGLSLDELAWIQPGYDPIVRLERVNRLGVDREPRFVDSLNATKIYSAYYDNTDMFGFQRMFWGKRIIGSKAIKKYKQYSGNPDWKMLKKEHGNISALTVHQGKLYVAVDTTVYDTTFRSYQTKIMRWSSQDKWQQLHKSNDRATIYTFFTNRGKLYAGGGSDINSPSPQQMDHPFSHSYLLCFNGKSWQKIEQEYGGIIFGLIYKNGRRYLGTVNNNMAGNKWAPIHKTKTNK
;
A
#
# COMPACT_ATOMS: atom_id res chain seq x y z
N MET A 1 60.20 3.20 7.86
CA MET A 1 59.73 3.45 6.48
C MET A 1 58.45 2.64 6.27
N LYS A 2 57.40 3.28 5.73
CA LYS A 2 56.04 2.78 5.39
C LYS A 2 54.94 2.88 6.47
N TYR A 3 54.27 4.04 6.44
CA TYR A 3 52.82 4.28 6.58
C TYR A 3 52.00 3.18 5.84
N THR A 4 50.79 2.76 6.24
CA THR A 4 49.44 3.40 6.12
C THR A 4 48.41 2.29 6.54
N LEU A 5 47.14 2.46 6.91
CA LEU A 5 46.11 3.45 6.64
C LEU A 5 44.99 3.31 7.70
N SER A 6 44.54 4.44 8.26
CA SER A 6 43.24 4.61 8.92
C SER A 6 42.09 4.64 7.88
N LEU A 7 40.84 4.79 8.34
CA LEU A 7 39.55 4.93 7.64
C LEU A 7 38.72 3.61 7.61
N LEU A 8 37.42 3.57 7.92
CA LEU A 8 36.42 4.62 8.13
C LEU A 8 35.19 4.03 8.83
N PHE A 9 34.53 4.90 9.61
CA PHE A 9 33.15 4.81 10.09
C PHE A 9 32.20 4.01 9.17
N LEU A 10 31.56 2.98 9.75
CA LEU A 10 30.24 2.53 9.30
C LEU A 10 29.30 2.40 10.52
N ALA A 11 29.07 3.53 11.20
CA ALA A 11 27.99 3.64 12.16
C ALA A 11 26.68 3.87 11.40
N GLY A 12 25.68 3.00 11.63
CA GLY A 12 24.28 3.37 11.45
C GLY A 12 23.45 2.58 10.43
N PHE A 13 23.59 1.25 10.34
CA PHE A 13 22.41 0.45 10.00
C PHE A 13 21.46 0.49 11.21
N PHE A 14 20.53 1.45 11.23
CA PHE A 14 19.41 1.35 12.15
C PHE A 14 18.64 0.07 11.84
N ALA A 15 18.81 -0.92 12.70
CA ALA A 15 17.83 -1.97 12.89
C ALA A 15 16.52 -1.25 13.24
N PHE A 16 15.61 -1.17 12.26
CA PHE A 16 14.24 -0.76 12.51
C PHE A 16 13.66 -1.76 13.51
N GLY A 17 13.54 -1.33 14.77
CA GLY A 17 12.86 -2.08 15.80
C GLY A 17 11.48 -2.44 15.29
N GLN A 18 11.15 -3.73 15.39
CA GLN A 18 9.79 -4.21 15.17
C GLN A 18 8.87 -3.40 16.08
N ALA A 19 8.02 -2.55 15.50
CA ALA A 19 6.94 -1.92 16.24
C ALA A 19 6.06 -3.03 16.80
N LYS A 20 6.08 -3.22 18.12
CA LYS A 20 5.18 -4.16 18.79
C LYS A 20 3.74 -3.68 18.54
N ASN A 21 2.86 -4.62 18.18
CA ASN A 21 1.43 -4.46 17.91
C ASN A 21 0.66 -3.73 19.04
N LYS A 22 0.82 -2.41 19.16
CA LYS A 22 0.13 -1.58 20.15
C LYS A 22 -0.41 -0.35 19.46
N LYS A 23 -1.64 0.05 19.83
CA LYS A 23 -2.20 1.33 19.41
C LYS A 23 -1.32 2.46 19.95
N PRO A 24 -1.21 3.59 19.24
CA PRO A 24 -0.43 4.72 19.69
C PRO A 24 -0.99 5.25 21.01
N GLU A 25 -0.13 5.49 21.99
CA GLU A 25 -0.48 5.95 23.33
C GLU A 25 -0.51 7.49 23.43
N ASN A 26 0.19 8.16 22.53
CA ASN A 26 0.36 9.61 22.50
C ASN A 26 0.40 10.12 21.05
N LEU A 27 0.30 11.44 20.91
CA LEU A 27 0.32 12.11 19.61
C LEU A 27 1.60 11.84 18.80
N TYR A 28 2.76 11.74 19.45
CA TYR A 28 4.01 11.43 18.76
C TYR A 28 3.99 10.05 18.08
N GLU A 29 3.47 9.03 18.76
CA GLU A 29 3.32 7.70 18.17
C GLU A 29 2.36 7.72 16.98
N GLN A 30 1.22 8.44 17.08
CA GLN A 30 0.32 8.64 15.94
C GLN A 30 1.03 9.34 14.76
N LEU A 31 1.80 10.39 15.03
CA LEU A 31 2.53 11.12 14.00
C LEU A 31 3.60 10.24 13.32
N CYS A 32 4.26 9.35 14.06
CA CYS A 32 5.18 8.36 13.51
C CYS A 32 4.51 7.37 12.55
N GLU A 33 3.23 7.07 12.75
CA GLU A 33 2.42 6.25 11.83
C GLU A 33 2.02 7.05 10.59
N VAL A 34 1.60 8.30 10.77
CA VAL A 34 1.32 9.24 9.66
C VAL A 34 2.55 9.41 8.78
N ASN A 35 3.73 9.59 9.39
CA ASN A 35 4.98 9.77 8.69
C ASN A 35 6.18 9.32 9.56
N GLN A 36 6.93 8.33 9.07
CA GLN A 36 8.08 7.76 9.77
C GLN A 36 9.25 8.75 10.01
N GLU A 37 9.30 9.88 9.30
CA GLU A 37 10.30 10.93 9.55
C GLU A 37 10.15 11.54 10.97
N TRP A 38 9.01 11.38 11.64
CA TRP A 38 8.88 11.74 13.06
C TRP A 38 9.79 10.90 13.98
N TYR A 39 10.14 9.65 13.62
CA TYR A 39 11.12 8.88 14.39
C TYR A 39 12.48 9.57 14.44
N LYS A 40 12.94 10.11 13.31
CA LYS A 40 14.21 10.87 13.22
C LYS A 40 14.13 12.21 13.94
N ASN A 41 12.93 12.78 14.03
CA ASN A 41 12.66 14.09 14.62
C ASN A 41 12.04 13.99 16.03
N ARG A 42 12.23 12.87 16.73
CA ARG A 42 11.77 12.67 18.12
C ARG A 42 12.20 13.80 19.07
N PRO A 43 13.44 14.36 19.01
CA PRO A 43 13.81 15.47 19.88
C PRO A 43 12.91 16.69 19.70
N ILE A 44 12.53 17.02 18.45
CA ILE A 44 11.62 18.13 18.14
C ILE A 44 10.23 17.82 18.69
N ALA A 45 9.72 16.59 18.49
CA ALA A 45 8.43 16.18 19.05
C ALA A 45 8.39 16.26 20.58
N LYS A 46 9.51 15.92 21.25
CA LYS A 46 9.65 16.06 22.71
C LYS A 46 9.60 17.52 23.14
N GLN A 47 10.32 18.40 22.45
CA GLN A 47 10.31 19.84 22.74
C GLN A 47 8.91 20.45 22.58
N LEU A 48 8.13 19.96 21.61
CA LEU A 48 6.76 20.41 21.37
C LEU A 48 5.71 19.71 22.26
N GLY A 49 6.13 18.82 23.17
CA GLY A 49 5.23 18.13 24.11
C GLY A 49 4.40 16.99 23.50
N PHE A 50 4.68 16.55 22.27
CA PHE A 50 3.85 15.55 21.57
C PHE A 50 3.93 14.15 22.18
N LEU A 51 4.96 13.88 22.98
CA LEU A 51 5.10 12.61 23.70
C LEU A 51 4.12 12.52 24.89
N GLN A 52 3.61 13.65 25.37
CA GLN A 52 2.66 13.73 26.49
C GLN A 52 1.26 14.14 26.02
N ALA A 53 1.14 14.64 24.79
CA ALA A 53 -0.13 15.06 24.23
C ALA A 53 -1.05 13.87 23.95
N PRO A 54 -2.37 14.02 24.18
CA PRO A 54 -3.34 12.98 23.89
C PRO A 54 -3.43 12.73 22.38
N VAL A 55 -3.89 11.54 22.03
CA VAL A 55 -4.15 11.14 20.66
C VAL A 55 -5.30 11.96 20.03
N ILE A 56 -5.18 12.28 18.75
CA ILE A 56 -6.23 12.87 17.92
C ILE A 56 -7.06 11.74 17.29
N GLN A 57 -8.37 11.72 17.56
CA GLN A 57 -9.24 10.62 17.13
C GLN A 57 -9.65 10.70 15.65
N ASN A 58 -9.87 11.91 15.14
CA ASN A 58 -10.29 12.10 13.77
C ASN A 58 -9.06 12.14 12.85
N GLU A 59 -9.02 11.27 11.85
CA GLU A 59 -7.90 11.17 10.90
C GLU A 59 -7.64 12.50 10.17
N GLN A 60 -8.69 13.22 9.75
CA GLN A 60 -8.52 14.49 9.07
C GLN A 60 -7.91 15.56 9.99
N ASP A 61 -8.28 15.57 11.27
CA ASP A 61 -7.64 16.45 12.26
C ASP A 61 -6.18 16.10 12.48
N LEU A 62 -5.84 14.81 12.55
CA LEU A 62 -4.46 14.34 12.71
C LEU A 62 -3.59 14.74 11.49
N LEU A 63 -4.11 14.58 10.27
CA LEU A 63 -3.42 14.98 9.03
C LEU A 63 -3.22 16.50 8.95
N VAL A 64 -4.23 17.29 9.33
CA VAL A 64 -4.13 18.75 9.39
C VAL A 64 -3.11 19.17 10.43
N PHE A 65 -3.14 18.56 11.63
CA PHE A 65 -2.19 18.81 12.70
C PHE A 65 -0.76 18.52 12.25
N HIS A 66 -0.53 17.36 11.61
CA HIS A 66 0.78 16.97 11.06
C HIS A 66 1.35 18.08 10.17
N ILE A 67 0.58 18.55 9.19
CA ILE A 67 1.06 19.54 8.22
C ILE A 67 1.23 20.92 8.87
N GLN A 68 0.30 21.33 9.73
CA GLN A 68 0.38 22.58 10.47
C GLN A 68 1.60 22.63 11.39
N ALA A 69 1.91 21.53 12.09
CA ALA A 69 3.09 21.44 12.94
C ALA A 69 4.37 21.61 12.12
N LEU A 70 4.46 20.96 10.95
CA LEU A 70 5.62 21.05 10.07
C LEU A 70 5.80 22.45 9.48
N GLU A 71 4.73 23.11 9.06
CA GLU A 71 4.79 24.51 8.63
C GLU A 71 5.43 25.39 9.71
N LYS A 72 4.95 25.28 10.96
CA LYS A 72 5.50 26.05 12.09
C LYS A 72 6.96 25.72 12.36
N ILE A 73 7.33 24.43 12.37
CA ILE A 73 8.72 23.98 12.53
C ILE A 73 9.61 24.57 11.41
N PHE A 74 9.13 24.59 10.18
CA PHE A 74 9.94 25.04 9.03
C PHE A 74 10.05 26.56 8.91
N LEU A 75 9.06 27.30 9.42
CA LEU A 75 9.12 28.76 9.57
C LEU A 75 10.19 29.17 10.59
N SER A 76 10.44 28.39 11.63
CA SER A 76 11.47 28.70 12.64
C SER A 76 12.89 28.25 12.27
N ARG A 77 13.07 27.53 11.14
CA ARG A 77 14.38 27.02 10.71
C ARG A 77 15.22 28.12 10.07
N ASN A 78 16.52 28.10 10.38
CA ASN A 78 17.49 28.98 9.75
C ASN A 78 17.67 28.64 8.26
N ALA A 79 17.41 29.63 7.39
CA ALA A 79 17.52 29.53 5.94
C ALA A 79 18.70 30.32 5.35
N LYS A 80 19.66 30.79 6.16
CA LYS A 80 20.81 31.62 5.71
C LYS A 80 21.72 30.91 4.71
N HIS A 81 21.73 29.58 4.71
CA HIS A 81 22.49 28.76 3.76
C HIS A 81 21.85 28.72 2.36
N LEU A 82 20.59 29.15 2.21
CA LEU A 82 19.90 29.22 0.92
C LEU A 82 20.20 30.54 0.20
N THR A 83 20.18 30.51 -1.13
CA THR A 83 20.23 31.74 -1.95
C THR A 83 18.99 32.61 -1.72
N LYS A 84 19.06 33.91 -2.05
CA LYS A 84 17.91 34.83 -1.95
C LYS A 84 16.68 34.32 -2.70
N ALA A 85 16.88 33.76 -3.91
CA ALA A 85 15.80 33.18 -4.69
C ALA A 85 15.17 31.96 -4.01
N GLN A 86 15.98 31.05 -3.46
CA GLN A 86 15.49 29.90 -2.70
C GLN A 86 14.79 30.30 -1.40
N GLN A 87 15.25 31.35 -0.71
CA GLN A 87 14.58 31.88 0.48
C GLN A 87 13.19 32.42 0.13
N ALA A 88 13.07 33.19 -0.96
CA ALA A 88 11.78 33.67 -1.45
C ALA A 88 10.84 32.50 -1.81
N LYS A 89 11.35 31.47 -2.49
CA LYS A 89 10.59 30.25 -2.82
C LYS A 89 10.20 29.44 -1.59
N ARG A 90 11.08 29.33 -0.59
CA ARG A 90 10.76 28.71 0.70
C ARG A 90 9.58 29.41 1.36
N GLN A 91 9.62 30.74 1.46
CA GLN A 91 8.51 31.51 2.05
C GLN A 91 7.21 31.41 1.24
N GLN A 92 7.31 31.34 -0.09
CA GLN A 92 6.15 31.06 -0.94
C GLN A 92 5.57 29.66 -0.64
N ASN A 93 6.39 28.63 -0.59
CA ASN A 93 5.95 27.25 -0.35
C ASN A 93 5.39 27.05 1.06
N LEU A 94 5.94 27.71 2.09
CA LEU A 94 5.37 27.65 3.44
C LEU A 94 4.00 28.35 3.52
N ARG A 95 3.79 29.46 2.79
CA ARG A 95 2.46 30.07 2.64
C ARG A 95 1.48 29.15 1.91
N ILE A 96 1.91 28.48 0.85
CA ILE A 96 1.07 27.49 0.15
C ILE A 96 0.74 26.31 1.06
N LEU A 97 1.68 25.86 1.90
CA LEU A 97 1.44 24.80 2.87
C LEU A 97 0.43 25.23 3.93
N ASN A 98 0.48 26.50 4.35
CA ASN A 98 -0.52 27.12 5.22
C ASN A 98 -1.93 27.08 4.63
N GLU A 99 -2.06 27.49 3.36
CA GLU A 99 -3.32 27.38 2.63
C GLU A 99 -3.80 25.93 2.53
N TYR A 100 -2.88 24.99 2.25
CA TYR A 100 -3.22 23.58 2.08
C TYR A 100 -3.85 22.97 3.33
N TRP A 101 -3.23 23.09 4.51
CA TRP A 101 -3.78 22.45 5.70
C TRP A 101 -5.09 23.11 6.15
N LYS A 102 -5.30 24.40 5.87
CA LYS A 102 -6.56 25.12 6.11
C LYS A 102 -7.72 24.61 5.25
N ARG A 103 -7.44 24.08 4.06
CA ARG A 103 -8.46 23.47 3.19
C ARG A 103 -9.00 22.15 3.73
N ARG A 104 -8.22 21.45 4.56
CA ARG A 104 -8.60 20.14 5.16
C ARG A 104 -9.03 19.10 4.11
N ASP A 105 -8.45 19.15 2.92
CA ASP A 105 -8.84 18.37 1.75
C ASP A 105 -7.73 17.38 1.37
N CYS A 106 -7.35 16.52 2.32
CA CYS A 106 -6.29 15.54 2.11
C CYS A 106 -6.80 14.36 1.25
N PRO A 107 -5.90 13.73 0.47
CA PRO A 107 -6.21 12.49 -0.25
C PRO A 107 -6.78 11.39 0.64
N ARG A 108 -7.62 10.54 0.04
CA ARG A 108 -8.17 9.35 0.68
C ARG A 108 -7.58 8.08 0.09
N ASN A 109 -7.24 7.12 0.95
CA ASN A 109 -6.67 5.84 0.55
C ASN A 109 -7.76 4.76 0.41
N TYR A 110 -8.50 4.81 -0.70
CA TYR A 110 -9.46 3.75 -1.07
C TYR A 110 -8.81 2.48 -1.61
N TYR A 111 -7.52 2.58 -1.90
CA TYR A 111 -6.75 1.68 -2.75
C TYR A 111 -6.12 0.56 -1.95
N LEU A 112 -5.37 0.96 -0.91
CA LEU A 112 -4.53 0.08 -0.12
C LEU A 112 -5.23 -0.26 1.19
N PRO A 113 -5.09 -1.49 1.68
CA PRO A 113 -5.59 -1.86 2.99
C PRO A 113 -4.65 -1.40 4.11
N TYR A 114 -3.55 -0.71 3.83
CA TYR A 114 -2.65 -0.18 4.84
C TYR A 114 -2.37 1.30 4.61
N ARG A 115 -1.91 1.98 5.67
CA ARG A 115 -1.57 3.40 5.60
C ARG A 115 -0.46 3.63 4.58
N ASN A 116 -0.72 4.48 3.61
CA ASN A 116 0.23 4.78 2.54
C ASN A 116 0.01 6.18 1.95
N PRO A 117 1.05 6.84 1.42
CA PRO A 117 0.85 8.03 0.62
C PRO A 117 -0.04 7.76 -0.60
N VAL A 118 -0.86 8.73 -0.94
CA VAL A 118 -1.60 8.83 -2.21
C VAL A 118 -1.26 10.17 -2.80
N PHE A 119 -0.64 10.18 -3.99
CA PHE A 119 -0.09 11.40 -4.58
C PHE A 119 -1.22 12.31 -5.07
N ILE A 120 -2.18 11.74 -5.81
CA ILE A 120 -3.47 12.36 -6.15
C ILE A 120 -4.58 11.30 -6.06
N ASP A 121 -5.63 11.53 -5.28
CA ASP A 121 -6.76 10.59 -5.22
C ASP A 121 -7.72 10.74 -6.43
N HIS A 122 -8.70 9.85 -6.51
CA HIS A 122 -9.67 9.76 -7.61
C HIS A 122 -10.61 10.96 -7.73
N GLU A 123 -10.73 11.78 -6.67
CA GLU A 123 -11.51 13.02 -6.68
C GLU A 123 -10.62 14.23 -6.98
N GLY A 124 -9.35 14.01 -7.35
CA GLY A 124 -8.41 15.07 -7.70
C GLY A 124 -7.76 15.75 -6.49
N ARG A 125 -7.79 15.15 -5.30
CA ARG A 125 -7.09 15.70 -4.13
C ARG A 125 -5.61 15.40 -4.21
N TYR A 126 -4.80 16.44 -4.27
CA TYR A 126 -3.34 16.33 -4.25
C TYR A 126 -2.85 16.14 -2.81
N CYS A 127 -1.84 15.30 -2.60
CA CYS A 127 -1.10 15.33 -1.33
C CYS A 127 -0.41 16.69 -1.13
N ALA A 128 -0.01 16.99 0.10
CA ALA A 128 0.62 18.28 0.43
C ALA A 128 1.81 18.63 -0.49
N VAL A 129 2.70 17.67 -0.76
CA VAL A 129 3.84 17.90 -1.68
C VAL A 129 3.37 18.06 -3.14
N GLY A 130 2.43 17.23 -3.59
CA GLY A 130 1.82 17.37 -4.91
C GLY A 130 1.14 18.73 -5.10
N TYR A 131 0.53 19.28 -4.05
CA TYR A 131 -0.09 20.60 -4.08
C TYR A 131 0.95 21.73 -4.16
N LEU A 132 2.08 21.63 -3.45
CA LEU A 132 3.20 22.57 -3.62
C LEU A 132 3.72 22.58 -5.06
N MET A 133 3.85 21.38 -5.66
CA MET A 133 4.25 21.22 -7.06
C MET A 133 3.20 21.80 -8.02
N LEU A 134 1.92 21.51 -7.81
CA LEU A 134 0.81 22.07 -8.59
C LEU A 134 0.86 23.61 -8.58
N LYS A 135 1.03 24.23 -7.41
CA LYS A 135 1.15 25.69 -7.25
C LYS A 135 2.46 26.26 -7.80
N SER A 136 3.42 25.40 -8.11
CA SER A 136 4.66 25.74 -8.83
C SER A 136 4.55 25.52 -10.34
N GLY A 137 3.35 25.22 -10.87
CA GLY A 137 3.12 24.98 -12.30
C GLY A 137 3.54 23.59 -12.79
N LYS A 138 3.64 22.59 -11.90
CA LYS A 138 4.07 21.22 -12.23
C LYS A 138 2.91 20.23 -12.36
N LYS A 139 1.78 20.67 -12.93
CA LYS A 139 0.55 19.86 -13.02
C LYS A 139 0.77 18.56 -13.78
N GLU A 140 1.40 18.64 -14.96
CA GLU A 140 1.61 17.51 -15.87
C GLU A 140 2.51 16.45 -15.23
N PHE A 141 3.56 16.89 -14.52
CA PHE A 141 4.41 16.01 -13.74
C PHE A 141 3.61 15.29 -12.65
N CYS A 142 2.78 16.02 -11.89
CA CYS A 142 1.98 15.42 -10.83
C CYS A 142 0.98 14.38 -11.35
N GLU A 143 0.31 14.66 -12.47
CA GLU A 143 -0.58 13.70 -13.11
C GLU A 143 0.18 12.49 -13.67
N ALA A 144 1.40 12.68 -14.18
CA ALA A 144 2.26 11.58 -14.59
C ALA A 144 2.66 10.70 -13.39
N VAL A 145 2.94 11.29 -12.22
CA VAL A 145 3.17 10.54 -10.98
C VAL A 145 1.92 9.78 -10.55
N GLN A 146 0.73 10.39 -10.59
CA GLN A 146 -0.53 9.72 -10.30
C GLN A 146 -0.73 8.49 -11.20
N ARG A 147 -0.54 8.63 -12.52
CA ARG A 147 -0.74 7.52 -13.46
C ARG A 147 0.26 6.38 -13.28
N ASN A 148 1.52 6.70 -12.99
CA ASN A 148 2.60 5.70 -13.05
C ASN A 148 3.05 5.19 -11.68
N SER A 149 2.80 5.94 -10.61
CA SER A 149 3.40 5.72 -9.29
C SER A 149 2.62 6.46 -8.18
N ASN A 150 1.28 6.39 -8.17
CA ASN A 150 0.45 7.19 -7.25
C ASN A 150 0.74 6.99 -5.75
N PHE A 151 1.40 5.89 -5.39
CA PHE A 151 1.62 5.46 -4.01
C PHE A 151 3.07 5.65 -3.56
N ILE A 152 3.84 6.39 -4.35
CA ILE A 152 5.26 6.61 -4.18
C ILE A 152 5.55 7.51 -2.98
N TYR A 153 6.60 7.16 -2.25
CA TYR A 153 7.16 8.07 -1.26
C TYR A 153 8.03 9.12 -1.96
N ILE A 154 8.04 10.36 -1.48
CA ILE A 154 8.83 11.44 -2.10
C ILE A 154 10.30 11.04 -2.30
N ARG A 155 10.92 10.37 -1.33
CA ARG A 155 12.32 9.89 -1.41
C ARG A 155 12.57 8.87 -2.53
N GLN A 156 11.52 8.27 -3.08
CA GLN A 156 11.61 7.26 -4.14
C GLN A 156 11.43 7.86 -5.53
N ILE A 157 11.00 9.13 -5.64
CA ILE A 157 10.85 9.80 -6.93
C ILE A 157 12.25 10.02 -7.52
N LYS A 158 12.52 9.33 -8.64
CA LYS A 158 13.75 9.45 -9.41
C LYS A 158 13.42 10.12 -10.74
N SER A 159 13.39 11.45 -10.74
CA SER A 159 13.16 12.26 -11.94
C SER A 159 14.06 13.50 -11.91
N PRO A 160 14.74 13.84 -13.02
CA PRO A 160 15.44 15.12 -13.15
C PRO A 160 14.50 16.30 -12.88
N GLU A 161 13.29 16.28 -13.43
CA GLU A 161 12.32 17.35 -13.24
C GLU A 161 11.93 17.56 -11.77
N PHE A 162 11.75 16.47 -11.02
CA PHE A 162 11.49 16.56 -9.57
C PHE A 162 12.69 17.12 -8.82
N THR A 163 13.89 16.70 -9.20
CA THR A 163 15.15 17.13 -8.59
C THR A 163 15.37 18.63 -8.79
N ASP A 164 15.16 19.12 -10.02
CA ASP A 164 15.30 20.54 -10.36
C ASP A 164 14.28 21.39 -9.59
N TRP A 165 13.01 20.96 -9.54
CA TRP A 165 11.99 21.63 -8.75
C TRP A 165 12.36 21.66 -7.27
N GLN A 166 12.80 20.54 -6.70
CA GLN A 166 13.19 20.44 -5.30
C GLN A 166 14.34 21.42 -4.98
N GLN A 167 15.38 21.49 -5.82
CA GLN A 167 16.51 22.42 -5.63
C GLN A 167 16.09 23.89 -5.65
N GLN A 168 15.08 24.24 -6.45
CA GLN A 168 14.55 25.60 -6.56
C GLN A 168 13.50 25.93 -5.49
N SER A 169 12.87 24.93 -4.89
CA SER A 169 11.74 25.10 -3.97
C SER A 169 12.10 25.79 -2.65
N GLY A 170 13.38 25.76 -2.25
CA GLY A 170 13.83 26.20 -0.92
C GLY A 170 13.45 25.25 0.22
N LEU A 171 12.96 24.05 -0.10
CA LEU A 171 12.70 22.95 0.83
C LEU A 171 13.67 21.79 0.53
N SER A 172 14.22 21.17 1.59
CA SER A 172 15.08 20.00 1.42
C SER A 172 14.26 18.73 1.10
N LEU A 173 14.91 17.71 0.55
CA LEU A 173 14.27 16.41 0.36
C LEU A 173 13.76 15.81 1.69
N ASP A 174 14.46 16.05 2.80
CA ASP A 174 14.04 15.62 4.13
C ASP A 174 12.77 16.34 4.60
N GLU A 175 12.66 17.64 4.33
CA GLU A 175 11.45 18.42 4.62
C GLU A 175 10.27 17.95 3.78
N LEU A 176 10.46 17.74 2.48
CA LEU A 176 9.40 17.24 1.58
C LEU A 176 8.95 15.82 1.96
N ALA A 177 9.90 14.95 2.33
CA ALA A 177 9.59 13.62 2.82
C ALA A 177 8.80 13.66 4.13
N TRP A 178 9.10 14.60 5.02
CA TRP A 178 8.39 14.77 6.29
C TRP A 178 7.00 15.38 6.09
N ILE A 179 6.83 16.27 5.10
CA ILE A 179 5.52 16.83 4.74
C ILE A 179 4.55 15.73 4.29
N GLN A 180 4.98 14.77 3.46
CA GLN A 180 4.10 13.78 2.84
C GLN A 180 3.52 12.79 3.88
N PRO A 181 2.23 12.87 4.25
CA PRO A 181 1.64 11.87 5.12
C PRO A 181 1.31 10.59 4.33
N GLY A 182 1.24 9.46 5.04
CA GLY A 182 0.43 8.32 4.61
C GLY A 182 -0.99 8.45 5.13
N TYR A 183 -1.98 7.95 4.38
CA TYR A 183 -3.40 8.07 4.72
C TYR A 183 -3.98 6.72 5.13
N ASP A 184 -4.82 6.72 6.16
CA ASP A 184 -5.49 5.50 6.61
C ASP A 184 -6.34 4.85 5.51
N PRO A 185 -6.36 3.51 5.48
CA PRO A 185 -7.05 2.76 4.44
C PRO A 185 -8.56 2.80 4.63
N ILE A 186 -9.29 2.91 3.53
CA ILE A 186 -10.75 2.74 3.49
C ILE A 186 -11.04 1.31 3.04
N VAL A 187 -11.17 0.43 4.02
CA VAL A 187 -11.46 -1.00 3.82
C VAL A 187 -12.94 -1.29 4.08
N ARG A 188 -13.42 -2.37 3.45
CA ARG A 188 -14.72 -2.97 3.76
C ARG A 188 -14.49 -4.30 4.45
N LEU A 189 -15.08 -4.47 5.63
CA LEU A 189 -15.03 -5.73 6.37
C LEU A 189 -16.42 -6.35 6.39
N GLU A 190 -16.52 -7.57 5.91
CA GLU A 190 -17.76 -8.34 5.98
C GLU A 190 -17.64 -9.46 7.00
N ARG A 191 -18.59 -9.55 7.94
CA ARG A 191 -18.65 -10.71 8.83
C ARG A 191 -19.10 -11.94 8.04
N VAL A 192 -18.21 -12.93 7.93
CA VAL A 192 -18.46 -14.17 7.18
C VAL A 192 -18.45 -15.40 8.08
N ASN A 193 -19.47 -16.25 7.95
CA ASN A 193 -19.52 -17.54 8.64
C ASN A 193 -18.93 -18.66 7.78
N ARG A 194 -19.26 -18.65 6.48
CA ARG A 194 -18.80 -19.59 5.46
C ARG A 194 -18.50 -18.80 4.18
N LEU A 195 -17.48 -19.23 3.43
CA LEU A 195 -17.12 -18.66 2.13
C LEU A 195 -17.76 -19.53 1.03
N GLY A 196 -18.21 -18.88 -0.04
CA GLY A 196 -18.78 -19.52 -1.22
C GLY A 196 -20.21 -20.00 -1.03
N VAL A 197 -20.95 -19.35 -0.14
CA VAL A 197 -22.38 -19.59 0.06
C VAL A 197 -23.14 -18.30 -0.14
N ASP A 198 -24.34 -18.43 -0.68
CA ASP A 198 -25.31 -17.34 -0.79
C ASP A 198 -25.53 -16.71 0.59
N ARG A 199 -25.54 -15.38 0.62
CA ARG A 199 -25.71 -14.61 1.85
C ARG A 199 -26.22 -13.22 1.56
N GLU A 200 -26.85 -12.64 2.58
CA GLU A 200 -26.98 -11.20 2.69
C GLU A 200 -25.68 -10.62 3.29
N PRO A 201 -24.99 -9.68 2.60
CA PRO A 201 -23.76 -9.11 3.10
C PRO A 201 -23.94 -8.43 4.46
N ARG A 202 -23.03 -8.71 5.39
CA ARG A 202 -23.03 -8.09 6.73
C ARG A 202 -21.76 -7.28 6.93
N PHE A 203 -21.76 -6.06 6.40
CA PHE A 203 -20.63 -5.15 6.55
C PHE A 203 -20.58 -4.53 7.94
N VAL A 204 -19.36 -4.35 8.43
CA VAL A 204 -19.09 -3.64 9.67
C VAL A 204 -19.09 -2.13 9.37
N ASP A 205 -19.68 -1.33 10.26
CA ASP A 205 -19.55 0.12 10.20
C ASP A 205 -18.09 0.58 10.37
N SER A 206 -17.77 1.78 9.88
CA SER A 206 -16.39 2.27 9.87
C SER A 206 -15.75 2.37 11.26
N LEU A 207 -16.53 2.70 12.30
CA LEU A 207 -16.02 2.84 13.67
C LEU A 207 -15.63 1.47 14.27
N ASN A 208 -16.40 0.43 13.97
CA ASN A 208 -16.09 -0.93 14.41
C ASN A 208 -15.05 -1.59 13.51
N ALA A 209 -14.96 -1.21 12.23
CA ALA A 209 -13.93 -1.70 11.33
C ALA A 209 -12.52 -1.38 11.84
N THR A 210 -12.28 -0.15 12.35
CA THR A 210 -10.98 0.25 12.93
C THR A 210 -10.61 -0.49 14.21
N LYS A 211 -11.57 -1.12 14.89
CA LYS A 211 -11.34 -1.99 16.07
C LYS A 211 -11.00 -3.43 15.69
N ILE A 212 -11.45 -3.87 14.52
CA ILE A 212 -11.26 -5.24 14.01
C ILE A 212 -9.97 -5.32 13.21
N TYR A 213 -9.83 -4.36 12.30
CA TYR A 213 -8.70 -4.23 11.41
C TYR A 213 -8.01 -2.91 11.70
N SER A 214 -6.73 -3.01 11.97
CA SER A 214 -5.88 -1.85 11.99
C SER A 214 -4.76 -2.05 11.00
N ALA A 215 -4.44 -1.01 10.23
CA ALA A 215 -3.31 -1.01 9.32
C ALA A 215 -1.97 -1.28 10.01
N TYR A 216 -1.93 -1.28 11.35
CA TYR A 216 -0.79 -1.69 12.17
C TYR A 216 -0.46 -3.18 12.09
N TYR A 217 -1.30 -3.99 11.43
CA TYR A 217 -0.97 -5.39 11.18
C TYR A 217 0.28 -5.49 10.32
N ASP A 218 1.29 -6.11 10.93
CA ASP A 218 2.56 -6.55 10.39
C ASP A 218 2.59 -6.58 8.85
N ASN A 219 3.40 -5.69 8.27
CA ASN A 219 3.78 -5.70 6.86
C ASN A 219 4.28 -7.09 6.39
N THR A 220 4.55 -8.02 7.31
CA THR A 220 4.93 -9.41 7.04
C THR A 220 3.77 -10.44 7.01
N ASP A 221 2.49 -10.07 7.07
CA ASP A 221 1.40 -11.04 6.84
C ASP A 221 0.45 -10.71 5.68
N MET A 222 0.56 -9.52 5.09
CA MET A 222 -0.24 -9.10 3.92
C MET A 222 0.47 -9.36 2.57
N PHE A 223 1.10 -10.54 2.45
CA PHE A 223 2.13 -10.87 1.45
C PHE A 223 1.71 -10.96 -0.04
N GLY A 224 0.65 -10.28 -0.44
CA GLY A 224 0.48 -9.93 -1.86
C GLY A 224 -0.25 -8.63 -2.12
N PHE A 225 -0.88 -8.01 -1.12
CA PHE A 225 -1.53 -6.70 -1.29
C PHE A 225 -0.55 -5.55 -1.52
N GLN A 226 0.71 -5.75 -1.13
CA GLN A 226 1.81 -4.82 -1.39
C GLN A 226 2.03 -4.54 -2.89
N ARG A 227 1.51 -5.39 -3.80
CA ARG A 227 1.79 -5.31 -5.25
C ARG A 227 0.80 -4.52 -6.09
N MET A 228 -0.38 -4.20 -5.58
CA MET A 228 -1.35 -3.45 -6.39
C MET A 228 -0.76 -2.07 -6.79
N PHE A 229 0.21 -1.53 -6.03
CA PHE A 229 0.45 -0.09 -6.06
C PHE A 229 1.88 0.41 -5.84
N TRP A 230 2.82 -0.42 -5.40
CA TRP A 230 4.14 0.07 -4.97
C TRP A 230 5.27 -0.02 -6.01
N GLY A 231 5.05 -0.66 -7.16
CA GLY A 231 6.14 -1.03 -8.08
C GLY A 231 7.21 -1.96 -7.46
N LYS A 232 7.13 -2.27 -6.16
CA LYS A 232 8.02 -3.22 -5.46
C LYS A 232 7.58 -4.64 -5.78
N ARG A 233 8.48 -5.36 -6.46
CA ARG A 233 8.29 -6.78 -6.78
C ARG A 233 8.61 -7.63 -5.54
N ILE A 234 7.77 -8.62 -5.27
CA ILE A 234 8.08 -9.65 -4.27
C ILE A 234 9.33 -10.38 -4.73
N ILE A 235 10.37 -10.32 -3.90
CA ILE A 235 11.58 -11.12 -4.09
C ILE A 235 11.38 -12.40 -3.30
N GLY A 236 11.07 -13.49 -4.01
CA GLY A 236 10.72 -14.78 -3.37
C GLY A 236 11.74 -15.24 -2.34
N SER A 237 13.03 -15.12 -2.63
CA SER A 237 14.13 -15.48 -1.71
C SER A 237 14.18 -14.66 -0.42
N LYS A 238 13.61 -13.45 -0.41
CA LYS A 238 13.47 -12.64 0.82
C LYS A 238 12.17 -12.98 1.54
N ALA A 239 11.07 -13.05 0.81
CA ALA A 239 9.74 -13.27 1.36
C ALA A 239 9.58 -14.66 2.00
N ILE A 240 10.25 -15.69 1.47
CA ILE A 240 10.18 -17.06 2.01
C ILE A 240 10.80 -17.18 3.42
N LYS A 241 11.73 -16.28 3.80
CA LYS A 241 12.46 -16.35 5.08
C LYS A 241 11.56 -16.27 6.32
N LYS A 242 10.32 -15.78 6.19
CA LYS A 242 9.35 -15.76 7.29
C LYS A 242 8.85 -17.17 7.66
N TYR A 243 8.84 -18.09 6.69
CA TYR A 243 8.42 -19.47 6.90
C TYR A 243 9.63 -20.29 7.38
N LYS A 244 10.02 -20.10 8.65
CA LYS A 244 11.23 -20.71 9.25
C LYS A 244 11.28 -22.24 9.13
N GLN A 245 10.13 -22.89 9.04
CA GLN A 245 9.99 -24.34 8.92
C GLN A 245 10.04 -24.85 7.47
N TYR A 246 10.06 -23.96 6.48
CA TYR A 246 10.16 -24.35 5.08
C TYR A 246 11.63 -24.54 4.68
N SER A 247 11.98 -25.75 4.26
CA SER A 247 13.34 -26.15 3.90
C SER A 247 13.59 -26.30 2.39
N GLY A 248 12.57 -26.10 1.56
CA GLY A 248 12.73 -26.24 0.10
C GLY A 248 13.61 -25.15 -0.49
N ASN A 249 14.28 -25.45 -1.61
CA ASN A 249 15.16 -24.53 -2.34
C ASN A 249 14.59 -24.15 -3.72
N PRO A 250 13.52 -23.34 -3.78
CA PRO A 250 12.83 -23.00 -5.03
C PRO A 250 13.69 -22.17 -6.00
N ASP A 251 13.64 -22.53 -7.28
CA ASP A 251 14.26 -21.75 -8.35
C ASP A 251 13.42 -20.51 -8.72
N TRP A 252 13.66 -19.42 -8.01
CA TRP A 252 12.97 -18.15 -8.25
C TRP A 252 13.29 -17.52 -9.60
N LYS A 253 14.46 -17.80 -10.19
CA LYS A 253 14.86 -17.24 -11.49
C LYS A 253 14.03 -17.90 -12.59
N MET A 254 13.91 -19.23 -12.56
CA MET A 254 13.07 -20.00 -13.48
C MET A 254 11.60 -19.61 -13.34
N LEU A 255 11.06 -19.52 -12.12
CA LEU A 255 9.68 -19.06 -11.88
C LEU A 255 9.40 -17.74 -12.60
N LYS A 256 10.31 -16.77 -12.42
CA LYS A 256 10.17 -15.44 -13.01
C LYS A 256 10.25 -15.49 -14.53
N LYS A 257 11.20 -16.26 -15.08
CA LYS A 257 11.43 -16.39 -16.52
C LYS A 257 10.23 -17.01 -17.22
N GLU A 258 9.64 -18.06 -16.66
CA GLU A 258 8.62 -18.87 -17.33
C GLU A 258 7.19 -18.44 -17.00
N HIS A 259 6.96 -17.84 -15.83
CA HIS A 259 5.61 -17.60 -15.33
C HIS A 259 5.34 -16.15 -14.89
N GLY A 260 6.36 -15.31 -14.82
CA GLY A 260 6.20 -13.89 -14.53
C GLY A 260 6.41 -13.52 -13.06
N ASN A 261 5.79 -12.42 -12.63
CA ASN A 261 6.13 -11.83 -11.34
C ASN A 261 5.26 -12.40 -10.21
N ILE A 262 5.88 -12.68 -9.06
CA ILE A 262 5.22 -13.24 -7.86
C ILE A 262 4.23 -12.24 -7.28
N SER A 263 2.93 -12.60 -7.16
CA SER A 263 1.86 -11.77 -6.58
C SER A 263 1.53 -12.05 -5.14
N ALA A 264 1.57 -13.30 -4.75
CA ALA A 264 1.46 -13.71 -3.37
C ALA A 264 2.25 -15.00 -3.19
N LEU A 265 2.68 -15.29 -1.96
CA LEU A 265 3.21 -16.61 -1.63
C LEU A 265 2.81 -17.06 -0.24
N THR A 266 2.71 -18.38 -0.07
CA THR A 266 2.44 -18.99 1.23
C THR A 266 3.09 -20.35 1.36
N VAL A 267 3.39 -20.74 2.58
CA VAL A 267 3.70 -22.13 2.91
C VAL A 267 2.53 -22.70 3.69
N HIS A 268 1.90 -23.73 3.14
CA HIS A 268 0.77 -24.42 3.74
C HIS A 268 1.09 -25.92 3.80
N GLN A 269 1.01 -26.50 4.99
CA GLN A 269 1.34 -27.92 5.21
C GLN A 269 2.72 -28.30 4.63
N GLY A 270 3.74 -27.47 4.89
CA GLY A 270 5.11 -27.67 4.41
C GLY A 270 5.34 -27.43 2.92
N LYS A 271 4.30 -27.11 2.14
CA LYS A 271 4.39 -26.91 0.69
C LYS A 271 4.33 -25.42 0.35
N LEU A 272 5.22 -24.97 -0.53
CA LEU A 272 5.24 -23.60 -1.03
C LEU A 272 4.28 -23.44 -2.21
N TYR A 273 3.38 -22.48 -2.09
CA TYR A 273 2.46 -22.02 -3.14
C TYR A 273 2.79 -20.58 -3.49
N VAL A 274 2.78 -20.26 -4.78
CA VAL A 274 3.12 -18.95 -5.30
C VAL A 274 2.11 -18.56 -6.37
N ALA A 275 1.42 -17.44 -6.16
CA ALA A 275 0.66 -16.80 -7.22
C ALA A 275 1.61 -15.96 -8.09
N VAL A 276 1.42 -16.02 -9.40
CA VAL A 276 2.21 -15.25 -10.36
C VAL A 276 1.30 -14.65 -11.42
N ASP A 277 1.66 -13.45 -11.87
CA ASP A 277 0.98 -12.78 -12.99
C ASP A 277 1.93 -12.62 -14.17
N THR A 278 1.44 -13.00 -15.35
CA THR A 278 2.09 -12.79 -16.63
C THR A 278 1.29 -11.77 -17.44
N THR A 279 1.94 -10.70 -17.89
CA THR A 279 1.41 -9.88 -18.99
C THR A 279 1.98 -10.43 -20.28
N VAL A 280 1.12 -10.87 -21.18
CA VAL A 280 1.50 -11.28 -22.54
C VAL A 280 1.09 -10.15 -23.47
N TYR A 281 2.06 -9.63 -24.22
CA TYR A 281 1.84 -8.62 -25.23
C TYR A 281 1.61 -9.33 -26.57
N ASP A 282 0.39 -9.24 -27.10
CA ASP A 282 0.15 -9.39 -28.53
C ASP A 282 0.16 -7.97 -29.15
N THR A 283 0.56 -7.88 -30.41
CA THR A 283 0.62 -6.70 -31.28
C THR A 283 -0.63 -5.81 -31.21
N THR A 284 -1.77 -6.35 -30.78
CA THR A 284 -3.05 -5.63 -30.63
C THR A 284 -3.66 -5.67 -29.22
N PHE A 285 -3.28 -6.60 -28.34
CA PHE A 285 -3.92 -6.75 -27.02
C PHE A 285 -2.95 -7.16 -25.89
N ARG A 286 -3.13 -6.57 -24.72
CA ARG A 286 -2.54 -7.08 -23.46
C ARG A 286 -3.43 -8.19 -22.90
N SER A 287 -2.95 -9.43 -22.88
CA SER A 287 -3.59 -10.50 -22.11
C SER A 287 -2.91 -10.68 -20.76
N TYR A 288 -3.70 -10.87 -19.71
CA TYR A 288 -3.22 -11.06 -18.34
C TYR A 288 -3.58 -12.48 -17.91
N GLN A 289 -2.57 -13.21 -17.45
CA GLN A 289 -2.73 -14.54 -16.90
C GLN A 289 -2.34 -14.55 -15.44
N THR A 290 -3.23 -15.05 -14.60
CA THR A 290 -2.93 -15.33 -13.20
C THR A 290 -2.82 -16.84 -13.01
N LYS A 291 -1.72 -17.26 -12.41
CA LYS A 291 -1.40 -18.68 -12.19
C LYS A 291 -1.07 -18.92 -10.72
N ILE A 292 -1.30 -20.14 -10.25
CA ILE A 292 -0.76 -20.61 -8.97
C ILE A 292 0.20 -21.75 -9.24
N MET A 293 1.43 -21.58 -8.77
CA MET A 293 2.52 -22.54 -8.86
C MET A 293 2.77 -23.17 -7.50
N ARG A 294 3.25 -24.41 -7.49
CA ARG A 294 3.75 -25.11 -6.30
C ARG A 294 5.18 -25.57 -6.53
N TRP A 295 6.05 -25.38 -5.55
CA TRP A 295 7.37 -26.01 -5.57
C TRP A 295 7.20 -27.51 -5.25
N SER A 296 7.59 -28.38 -6.19
CA SER A 296 7.47 -29.83 -6.05
C SER A 296 8.70 -30.45 -5.40
N SER A 297 8.57 -31.70 -4.93
CA SER A 297 9.69 -32.49 -4.40
C SER A 297 10.70 -32.93 -5.46
N GLN A 298 10.41 -32.71 -6.75
CA GLN A 298 11.32 -32.99 -7.88
C GLN A 298 12.11 -31.73 -8.29
N ASP A 299 12.19 -30.72 -7.41
CA ASP A 299 12.83 -29.43 -7.66
C ASP A 299 12.36 -28.72 -8.94
N LYS A 300 11.04 -28.81 -9.19
CA LYS A 300 10.36 -28.14 -10.31
C LYS A 300 9.13 -27.37 -9.87
N TRP A 301 8.82 -26.29 -10.57
CA TRP A 301 7.55 -25.59 -10.43
C TRP A 301 6.42 -26.36 -11.13
N GLN A 302 5.37 -26.67 -10.38
CA GLN A 302 4.16 -27.28 -10.89
C GLN A 302 3.03 -26.26 -10.93
N GLN A 303 2.44 -26.03 -12.10
CA GLN A 303 1.24 -25.21 -12.23
C GLN A 303 0.01 -25.96 -11.70
N LEU A 304 -0.73 -25.34 -10.78
CA LEU A 304 -1.96 -25.89 -10.19
C LEU A 304 -3.21 -25.11 -10.58
N HIS A 305 -3.05 -23.87 -11.07
CA HIS A 305 -4.13 -23.00 -11.50
C HIS A 305 -3.66 -22.10 -12.64
N LYS A 306 -4.57 -21.75 -13.55
CA LYS A 306 -4.42 -20.72 -14.57
C LYS A 306 -5.78 -20.10 -14.83
N SER A 307 -5.85 -18.77 -14.85
CA SER A 307 -7.03 -18.01 -15.25
C SER A 307 -6.64 -16.86 -16.17
N ASN A 308 -7.55 -16.53 -17.10
CA ASN A 308 -7.47 -15.38 -17.99
C ASN A 308 -8.43 -14.24 -17.54
N ASP A 309 -9.08 -14.36 -16.37
CA ASP A 309 -10.13 -13.46 -15.87
C ASP A 309 -9.61 -12.04 -15.51
N ARG A 310 -8.36 -11.71 -15.86
CA ARG A 310 -7.65 -10.49 -15.46
C ARG A 310 -7.72 -10.21 -13.94
N ALA A 311 -7.82 -11.26 -13.13
CA ALA A 311 -7.96 -11.16 -11.68
C ALA A 311 -6.65 -11.57 -11.00
N THR A 312 -5.99 -10.59 -10.37
CA THR A 312 -4.74 -10.83 -9.64
C THR A 312 -5.03 -11.44 -8.28
N ILE A 313 -4.21 -12.41 -7.86
CA ILE A 313 -4.26 -12.98 -6.50
C ILE A 313 -3.29 -12.21 -5.61
N TYR A 314 -3.82 -11.53 -4.59
CA TYR A 314 -3.04 -10.70 -3.68
C TYR A 314 -2.86 -11.31 -2.30
N THR A 315 -3.47 -12.44 -2.00
CA THR A 315 -3.32 -13.04 -0.67
C THR A 315 -3.59 -14.52 -0.69
N PHE A 316 -2.96 -15.22 0.25
CA PHE A 316 -3.36 -16.56 0.64
C PHE A 316 -3.73 -16.53 2.11
N PHE A 317 -4.81 -17.22 2.47
CA PHE A 317 -5.22 -17.35 3.86
C PHE A 317 -5.86 -18.72 4.12
N THR A 318 -5.81 -19.17 5.37
CA THR A 318 -6.45 -20.41 5.77
C THR A 318 -7.78 -20.13 6.44
N ASN A 319 -8.76 -20.99 6.19
CA ASN A 319 -10.03 -20.95 6.90
C ASN A 319 -10.52 -22.38 7.12
N ARG A 320 -10.67 -22.76 8.39
CA ARG A 320 -11.14 -24.10 8.80
C ARG A 320 -10.32 -25.23 8.13
N GLY A 321 -9.00 -25.10 8.17
CA GLY A 321 -8.06 -26.09 7.60
C GLY A 321 -7.91 -26.05 6.08
N LYS A 322 -8.77 -25.34 5.34
CA LYS A 322 -8.64 -25.17 3.90
C LYS A 322 -7.81 -23.94 3.56
N LEU A 323 -7.07 -24.01 2.46
CA LEU A 323 -6.31 -22.90 1.91
C LEU A 323 -7.11 -22.17 0.85
N TYR A 324 -7.09 -20.84 0.90
CA TYR A 324 -7.76 -19.95 -0.03
C TYR A 324 -6.75 -19.00 -0.66
N ALA A 325 -7.04 -18.59 -1.90
CA ALA A 325 -6.33 -17.53 -2.60
C ALA A 325 -7.33 -16.42 -2.90
N GLY A 326 -7.08 -15.22 -2.37
CA GLY A 326 -7.94 -14.06 -2.52
C GLY A 326 -7.29 -12.98 -3.37
N GLY A 327 -8.12 -12.26 -4.08
CA GLY A 327 -7.73 -11.08 -4.83
C GLY A 327 -8.92 -10.47 -5.55
N GLY A 328 -8.71 -10.01 -6.77
CA GLY A 328 -9.76 -9.38 -7.56
C GLY A 328 -9.27 -8.91 -8.91
N SER A 329 -10.23 -8.53 -9.76
CA SER A 329 -9.93 -7.83 -11.01
C SER A 329 -10.18 -6.33 -10.82
N ASP A 330 -9.29 -5.55 -11.43
CA ASP A 330 -9.38 -4.11 -11.52
C ASP A 330 -9.12 -3.63 -12.95
N ILE A 331 -9.63 -2.44 -13.22
CA ILE A 331 -9.30 -1.70 -14.43
C ILE A 331 -8.09 -0.84 -14.06
N ASN A 332 -6.89 -1.36 -14.28
CA ASN A 332 -5.64 -0.62 -14.05
C ASN A 332 -5.37 0.46 -15.11
N SER A 333 -6.24 0.63 -16.11
CA SER A 333 -6.06 1.59 -17.20
C SER A 333 -7.21 2.60 -17.26
N PRO A 334 -6.94 3.91 -17.15
CA PRO A 334 -7.92 4.95 -17.42
C PRO A 334 -8.15 5.12 -18.94
N SER A 335 -8.26 4.03 -19.71
CA SER A 335 -8.56 4.17 -21.13
C SER A 335 -10.04 4.56 -21.30
N PRO A 336 -10.37 5.51 -22.20
CA PRO A 336 -11.76 5.95 -22.41
C PRO A 336 -12.72 4.81 -22.75
N GLN A 337 -12.21 3.75 -23.39
CA GLN A 337 -12.96 2.57 -23.83
C GLN A 337 -13.30 1.60 -22.69
N GLN A 338 -12.79 1.80 -21.46
CA GLN A 338 -13.03 0.93 -20.30
C GLN A 338 -13.93 1.58 -19.23
N MET A 339 -14.49 2.76 -19.51
CA MET A 339 -15.37 3.50 -18.59
C MET A 339 -16.75 2.84 -18.37
N ASP A 340 -17.15 1.86 -19.19
CA ASP A 340 -18.49 1.25 -19.13
C ASP A 340 -18.67 0.23 -17.99
N HIS A 341 -17.59 -0.24 -17.35
CA HIS A 341 -17.66 -1.23 -16.25
C HIS A 341 -16.79 -0.85 -15.05
N PRO A 342 -17.10 0.23 -14.31
CA PRO A 342 -16.24 0.79 -13.28
C PRO A 342 -16.37 0.01 -11.96
N PHE A 343 -16.15 -1.31 -11.95
CA PHE A 343 -16.26 -2.11 -10.74
C PHE A 343 -14.96 -2.84 -10.41
N SER A 344 -14.55 -2.78 -9.15
CA SER A 344 -13.59 -3.73 -8.58
C SER A 344 -14.34 -4.98 -8.13
N HIS A 345 -14.00 -6.10 -8.76
CA HIS A 345 -14.61 -7.40 -8.50
C HIS A 345 -13.72 -8.26 -7.62
N SER A 346 -14.34 -9.06 -6.76
CA SER A 346 -13.60 -10.03 -5.95
C SER A 346 -13.22 -11.27 -6.76
N TYR A 347 -12.11 -11.89 -6.39
CA TYR A 347 -11.67 -13.15 -6.93
C TYR A 347 -11.23 -14.06 -5.79
N LEU A 348 -11.88 -15.22 -5.68
CA LEU A 348 -11.63 -16.15 -4.58
C LEU A 348 -11.50 -17.57 -5.12
N LEU A 349 -10.42 -18.24 -4.73
CA LEU A 349 -10.20 -19.65 -5.01
C LEU A 349 -10.10 -20.43 -3.69
N CYS A 350 -10.58 -21.68 -3.70
CA CYS A 350 -10.39 -22.65 -2.62
C CYS A 350 -9.53 -23.82 -3.13
N PHE A 351 -8.52 -24.21 -2.35
CA PHE A 351 -7.74 -25.40 -2.63
C PHE A 351 -8.40 -26.63 -2.01
N ASN A 352 -8.68 -27.65 -2.81
CA ASN A 352 -9.30 -28.89 -2.35
C ASN A 352 -8.28 -30.00 -1.99
N GLY A 353 -6.97 -29.69 -2.05
CA GLY A 353 -5.89 -30.66 -1.86
C GLY A 353 -5.21 -31.10 -3.17
N LYS A 354 -5.92 -31.02 -4.30
CA LYS A 354 -5.42 -31.37 -5.64
C LYS A 354 -5.39 -30.17 -6.59
N SER A 355 -6.48 -29.41 -6.66
CA SER A 355 -6.66 -28.28 -7.56
C SER A 355 -7.27 -27.07 -6.86
N TRP A 356 -7.17 -25.92 -7.52
CA TRP A 356 -7.85 -24.69 -7.11
C TRP A 356 -9.20 -24.59 -7.81
N GLN A 357 -10.25 -24.32 -7.05
CA GLN A 357 -11.60 -24.12 -7.55
C GLN A 357 -12.01 -22.68 -7.32
N LYS A 358 -12.51 -22.02 -8.37
CA LYS A 358 -13.06 -20.67 -8.25
C LYS A 358 -14.38 -20.71 -7.50
N ILE A 359 -14.55 -19.76 -6.59
CA ILE A 359 -15.80 -19.49 -5.91
C ILE A 359 -16.48 -18.36 -6.68
N GLU A 360 -17.59 -18.65 -7.37
CA GLU A 360 -18.33 -17.70 -8.21
C GLU A 360 -19.14 -16.65 -7.41
N GLN A 361 -18.94 -16.60 -6.09
CA GLN A 361 -19.59 -15.65 -5.21
C GLN A 361 -18.83 -14.31 -5.20
N GLU A 362 -19.54 -13.22 -5.47
CA GLU A 362 -19.03 -11.85 -5.31
C GLU A 362 -19.01 -11.42 -3.82
N TYR A 363 -17.96 -10.69 -3.44
CA TYR A 363 -17.76 -10.08 -2.11
C TYR A 363 -17.56 -8.55 -2.19
N GLY A 364 -17.51 -7.99 -3.41
CA GLY A 364 -17.33 -6.58 -3.68
C GLY A 364 -15.89 -6.12 -3.40
N GLY A 365 -15.17 -5.71 -4.43
CA GLY A 365 -13.78 -5.26 -4.34
C GLY A 365 -12.77 -6.38 -4.23
N ILE A 366 -11.49 -6.01 -4.11
CA ILE A 366 -10.36 -6.93 -4.10
C ILE A 366 -10.15 -7.47 -2.69
N ILE A 367 -10.16 -8.80 -2.54
CA ILE A 367 -9.97 -9.49 -1.26
C ILE A 367 -8.52 -9.39 -0.81
N PHE A 368 -8.30 -8.81 0.37
CA PHE A 368 -6.96 -8.69 0.96
C PHE A 368 -6.67 -9.69 2.08
N GLY A 369 -7.71 -10.33 2.63
CA GLY A 369 -7.51 -11.41 3.60
C GLY A 369 -8.75 -11.74 4.42
N LEU A 370 -8.56 -12.69 5.33
CA LEU A 370 -9.54 -13.09 6.33
C LEU A 370 -9.00 -12.77 7.72
N ILE A 371 -9.68 -11.88 8.44
CA ILE A 371 -9.30 -11.41 9.77
C ILE A 371 -10.09 -12.18 10.82
N TYR A 372 -9.40 -12.66 11.87
CA TYR A 372 -10.03 -13.27 13.02
C TYR A 372 -9.93 -12.37 14.25
N LYS A 373 -11.08 -11.97 14.80
CA LYS A 373 -11.14 -11.12 15.99
C LYS A 373 -12.33 -11.51 16.86
N ASN A 374 -12.08 -11.73 18.15
CA ASN A 374 -13.10 -12.03 19.16
C ASN A 374 -14.06 -13.16 18.74
N GLY A 375 -13.52 -14.30 18.29
CA GLY A 375 -14.34 -15.45 17.87
C GLY A 375 -14.99 -15.33 16.48
N ARG A 376 -14.86 -14.16 15.82
CA ARG A 376 -15.53 -13.85 14.56
C ARG A 376 -14.53 -13.74 13.42
N ARG A 377 -14.99 -14.05 12.21
CA ARG A 377 -14.23 -13.96 10.96
C ARG A 377 -14.77 -12.82 10.11
N TYR A 378 -13.86 -12.06 9.54
CA TYR A 378 -14.17 -10.92 8.69
C TYR A 378 -13.39 -11.04 7.39
N LEU A 379 -14.09 -11.10 6.25
CA LEU A 379 -13.44 -11.01 4.96
C LEU A 379 -13.20 -9.54 4.64
N GLY A 380 -11.96 -9.18 4.39
CA GLY A 380 -11.55 -7.82 4.07
C GLY A 380 -11.45 -7.61 2.56
N THR A 381 -12.07 -6.54 2.08
CA THR A 381 -11.95 -6.08 0.69
C THR A 381 -11.54 -4.60 0.62
N VAL A 382 -10.91 -4.20 -0.49
CA VAL A 382 -10.59 -2.80 -0.87
C VAL A 382 -11.00 -2.50 -2.32
N ASN A 383 -11.03 -1.23 -2.70
CA ASN A 383 -11.46 -0.78 -4.01
C ASN A 383 -10.29 -0.19 -4.81
N ASN A 384 -10.03 -0.68 -6.03
CA ASN A 384 -9.08 0.02 -6.90
C ASN A 384 -9.75 1.23 -7.55
N ASN A 385 -9.84 2.33 -6.82
CA ASN A 385 -10.52 3.52 -7.33
C ASN A 385 -9.66 4.37 -8.28
N MET A 386 -8.57 3.84 -8.87
CA MET A 386 -7.66 4.67 -9.68
C MET A 386 -8.33 5.23 -10.93
N ALA A 387 -9.26 4.48 -11.50
CA ALA A 387 -10.07 4.88 -12.65
C ALA A 387 -11.51 5.28 -12.27
N GLY A 388 -11.77 5.62 -11.00
CA GLY A 388 -13.12 5.96 -10.53
C GLY A 388 -13.99 4.73 -10.22
N ASN A 389 -13.39 3.53 -10.13
CA ASN A 389 -14.12 2.30 -9.90
C ASN A 389 -14.87 2.31 -8.56
N LYS A 390 -16.01 1.65 -8.53
CA LYS A 390 -16.82 1.36 -7.36
C LYS A 390 -16.64 -0.09 -6.95
N TRP A 391 -17.10 -0.41 -5.75
CA TRP A 391 -17.24 -1.78 -5.32
C TRP A 391 -18.27 -2.50 -6.19
N ALA A 392 -17.94 -3.69 -6.69
CA ALA A 392 -18.90 -4.51 -7.41
C ALA A 392 -20.16 -4.77 -6.56
N PRO A 393 -21.36 -4.75 -7.17
CA PRO A 393 -22.59 -5.08 -6.48
C PRO A 393 -22.61 -6.57 -6.09
N ILE A 394 -23.12 -6.87 -4.90
CA ILE A 394 -23.30 -8.25 -4.44
C ILE A 394 -24.75 -8.62 -4.65
N HIS A 395 -25.01 -9.51 -5.61
CA HIS A 395 -26.35 -10.00 -5.88
C HIS A 395 -26.59 -11.32 -5.12
N LYS A 396 -27.84 -11.51 -4.68
CA LYS A 396 -28.33 -12.84 -4.33
C LYS A 396 -28.37 -13.68 -5.59
N THR A 397 -27.85 -14.90 -5.52
CA THR A 397 -28.09 -15.94 -6.51
C THR A 397 -29.59 -16.15 -6.59
N LYS A 398 -30.21 -15.87 -7.74
CA LYS A 398 -31.64 -16.15 -7.92
C LYS A 398 -31.80 -17.66 -7.77
N THR A 399 -32.44 -18.11 -6.69
CA THR A 399 -32.91 -19.50 -6.63
C THR A 399 -33.91 -19.66 -7.76
N ASN A 400 -33.52 -20.39 -8.81
CA ASN A 400 -34.47 -20.91 -9.77
C ASN A 400 -35.49 -21.72 -8.96
N LYS A 401 -36.72 -21.21 -8.90
CA LYS A 401 -37.86 -21.95 -8.35
C LYS A 401 -38.29 -23.02 -9.32
#